data_AF-A0AA87RBF2-F1
#
_entry.id   AF-A0AA87RBF2-F1
#
_cell.length_a   1.000
_cell.length_b   1.000
_cell.length_c   1.000
_cell.angle_alpha   90.00
_cell.angle_beta   90.00
_cell.angle_gamma   90.00
#
_symmetry.space_group_name_H-M   'P 1'
#
loop_
_entity.id
_entity.type
_entity.pdbx_description
1 polymer ?
#
loop_
_entity_poly.entity_id
_entity_poly.type
_entity_poly.pdbx_seq_one_letter_code
_entity_poly.pdbx_strand_id
1 'polypeptide(L)'
;MSATSAWEERVAALWARFDELPRDEAVAAMRALADAHPGTDGRAAFELAGMLDSHGYEQEAEREYERALALGLEPEQHAQLAVQYGSTLRNTGRLDDAIAVLEAAPAHPSTGAAPRVFLALALHSAGRHDEAMRVVVEAIEPTLPRYNRSVRGYAAALTDAPADPAA
;
A
#
# COMPACT_ATOMS: atom_id res chain seq x y z
N MET A 1 0.19 30.13 9.05
CA MET A 1 -0.15 29.04 8.12
C MET A 1 0.77 29.17 6.92
N SER A 2 1.54 28.14 6.58
CA SER A 2 2.40 28.15 5.40
C SER A 2 1.57 27.85 4.14
N ALA A 3 2.11 28.13 2.96
CA ALA A 3 1.46 27.74 1.70
C ALA A 3 1.22 26.21 1.65
N THR A 4 2.18 25.42 2.15
CA THR A 4 2.08 23.97 2.26
C THR A 4 0.96 23.54 3.21
N SER A 5 0.88 24.12 4.42
CA SER A 5 -0.16 23.72 5.38
C SER A 5 -1.55 24.10 4.88
N ALA A 6 -1.69 25.25 4.19
CA ALA A 6 -2.95 25.64 3.56
C ALA A 6 -3.35 24.70 2.41
N TRP A 7 -2.37 24.16 1.68
CA TRP A 7 -2.60 23.16 0.64
C TRP A 7 -3.03 21.82 1.24
N GLU A 8 -2.36 21.35 2.31
CA GLU A 8 -2.69 20.12 3.04
C GLU A 8 -4.12 20.17 3.60
N GLU A 9 -4.54 21.32 4.16
CA GLU A 9 -5.93 21.51 4.63
C GLU A 9 -6.96 21.36 3.50
N ARG A 10 -6.64 21.84 2.28
CA ARG A 10 -7.53 21.72 1.11
C ARG A 10 -7.60 20.29 0.59
N VAL A 11 -6.48 19.57 0.60
CA VAL A 11 -6.42 18.14 0.27
C VAL A 11 -7.27 17.35 1.27
N ALA A 12 -7.09 17.57 2.57
CA ALA A 12 -7.87 16.92 3.62
C ALA A 12 -9.38 17.23 3.49
N ALA A 13 -9.74 18.48 3.18
CA ALA A 13 -11.13 18.86 2.96
C ALA A 13 -11.75 18.19 1.72
N LEU A 14 -10.96 17.91 0.68
CA LEU A 14 -11.41 17.15 -0.48
C LEU A 14 -11.65 15.68 -0.11
N TRP A 15 -10.71 15.05 0.60
CA TRP A 15 -10.86 13.67 1.08
C TRP A 15 -12.05 13.49 2.04
N ALA A 16 -12.33 14.48 2.89
CA ALA A 16 -13.51 14.45 3.77
C ALA A 16 -14.85 14.40 3.01
N ARG A 17 -14.84 14.73 1.72
CA ARG A 17 -16.00 14.76 0.82
C ARG A 17 -15.91 13.70 -0.28
N PHE A 18 -15.05 12.70 -0.09
CA PHE A 18 -14.77 11.64 -1.06
C PHE A 18 -16.06 10.99 -1.61
N ASP A 19 -17.00 10.65 -0.74
CA ASP A 19 -18.27 9.99 -1.13
C ASP A 19 -19.33 10.96 -1.69
N GLU A 20 -19.10 12.28 -1.61
CA GLU A 20 -20.08 13.30 -2.03
C GLU A 20 -19.91 13.71 -3.49
N LEU A 21 -18.70 13.55 -4.04
CA LEU A 21 -18.34 14.04 -5.36
C LEU A 21 -18.45 12.92 -6.40
N PRO A 22 -18.98 13.21 -7.60
CA PRO A 22 -18.84 12.33 -8.74
C PRO A 22 -17.36 12.04 -9.02
N ARG A 23 -17.08 10.82 -9.48
CA ARG A 23 -15.74 10.31 -9.80
C ARG A 23 -14.85 11.32 -10.52
N ASP A 24 -15.35 11.89 -11.62
CA ASP A 24 -14.56 12.79 -12.48
C ASP A 24 -14.33 14.16 -11.84
N GLU A 25 -15.28 14.64 -11.04
CA GLU A 25 -15.16 15.91 -10.32
C GLU A 25 -14.14 15.81 -9.19
N ALA A 26 -14.14 14.70 -8.44
CA ALA A 26 -13.17 14.44 -7.38
C ALA A 26 -11.74 14.36 -7.93
N VAL A 27 -11.55 13.62 -9.03
CA VAL A 27 -10.25 13.51 -9.71
C VAL A 27 -9.81 14.86 -10.29
N ALA A 28 -10.69 15.60 -10.95
CA ALA A 28 -10.36 16.92 -11.48
C ALA A 28 -9.97 17.91 -10.38
N ALA A 29 -10.68 17.88 -9.24
CA ALA A 29 -10.36 18.69 -8.08
C ALA A 29 -8.98 18.32 -7.49
N MET A 30 -8.67 17.02 -7.37
CA MET A 30 -7.37 16.60 -6.86
C MET A 30 -6.23 16.94 -7.84
N ARG A 31 -6.43 16.84 -9.15
CA ARG A 31 -5.45 17.31 -10.15
C ARG A 31 -5.15 18.80 -9.98
N ALA A 32 -6.18 19.62 -9.83
CA ALA A 32 -6.01 21.05 -9.61
C ALA A 32 -5.25 21.35 -8.29
N LEU A 33 -5.45 20.53 -7.24
CA LEU A 33 -4.66 20.63 -6.02
C LEU A 33 -3.21 20.20 -6.27
N ALA A 34 -2.97 19.08 -6.96
CA ALA A 34 -1.63 18.61 -7.27
C ALA A 34 -0.83 19.65 -8.08
N ASP A 35 -1.44 20.30 -9.08
CA ASP A 35 -0.83 21.36 -9.87
C ASP A 35 -0.53 22.64 -9.05
N ALA A 36 -1.30 22.87 -8.00
CA ALA A 36 -1.14 24.01 -7.09
C ALA A 36 -0.22 23.72 -5.88
N HIS A 37 0.39 22.53 -5.82
CA HIS A 37 1.28 22.16 -4.71
C HIS A 37 2.50 23.08 -4.67
N PRO A 38 2.78 23.73 -3.54
CA PRO A 38 3.95 24.61 -3.42
C PRO A 38 5.29 23.87 -3.31
N GLY A 39 5.26 22.54 -3.07
CA GLY A 39 6.46 21.71 -2.94
C GLY A 39 6.90 21.05 -4.24
N THR A 40 8.09 20.45 -4.22
CA THR A 40 8.63 19.62 -5.32
C THR A 40 8.78 18.15 -4.94
N ASP A 41 8.36 17.80 -3.71
CA ASP A 41 8.29 16.43 -3.22
C ASP A 41 7.11 15.65 -3.82
N GLY A 42 7.08 14.34 -3.56
CA GLY A 42 6.11 13.43 -4.12
C GLY A 42 4.69 13.56 -3.57
N ARG A 43 4.40 14.47 -2.62
CA ARG A 43 3.11 14.51 -1.91
C ARG A 43 1.93 14.76 -2.84
N ALA A 44 2.07 15.71 -3.76
CA ALA A 44 1.03 16.01 -4.75
C ALA A 44 0.69 14.80 -5.64
N ALA A 45 1.72 14.09 -6.10
CA ALA A 45 1.56 12.90 -6.92
C ALA A 45 0.94 11.75 -6.11
N PHE A 46 1.34 11.58 -4.84
CA PHE A 46 0.76 10.59 -3.94
C PHE A 46 -0.75 10.81 -3.70
N GLU A 47 -1.17 12.05 -3.42
CA GLU A 47 -2.58 12.38 -3.20
C GLU A 47 -3.42 12.21 -4.47
N LEU A 48 -2.87 12.60 -5.62
CA LEU A 48 -3.53 12.37 -6.91
C LEU A 48 -3.65 10.88 -7.22
N ALA A 49 -2.60 10.10 -6.96
CA ALA A 49 -2.62 8.65 -7.15
C ALA A 49 -3.71 7.99 -6.30
N GLY A 50 -3.82 8.36 -5.01
CA GLY A 50 -4.89 7.87 -4.13
C GLY A 50 -6.28 8.29 -4.60
N MET A 51 -6.46 9.52 -5.10
CA MET A 51 -7.77 9.90 -5.63
C MET A 51 -8.12 9.09 -6.89
N LEU A 52 -7.14 8.82 -7.76
CA LEU A 52 -7.32 8.02 -8.97
C LEU A 52 -7.64 6.56 -8.66
N ASP A 53 -6.89 5.94 -7.73
CA ASP A 53 -7.05 4.51 -7.39
C ASP A 53 -8.41 4.23 -6.72
N SER A 54 -8.81 5.09 -5.81
CA SER A 54 -10.06 4.99 -5.05
C SER A 54 -11.28 5.21 -5.94
N HIS A 55 -11.06 5.83 -7.10
CA HIS A 55 -12.02 6.02 -8.17
C HIS A 55 -11.77 5.10 -9.37
N GLY A 56 -10.99 4.02 -9.25
CA GLY A 56 -10.85 2.98 -10.29
C GLY A 56 -10.20 3.47 -11.59
N TYR A 57 -9.30 4.45 -11.51
CA TYR A 57 -8.40 4.86 -12.59
C TYR A 57 -7.00 4.26 -12.35
N GLU A 58 -6.91 2.94 -12.18
CA GLU A 58 -5.70 2.30 -11.64
C GLU A 58 -4.45 2.55 -12.50
N GLN A 59 -4.58 2.54 -13.84
CA GLN A 59 -3.44 2.78 -14.74
C GLN A 59 -2.88 4.22 -14.64
N GLU A 60 -3.73 5.19 -14.34
CA GLU A 60 -3.28 6.57 -14.10
C GLU A 60 -2.68 6.70 -12.70
N ALA A 61 -3.29 6.03 -11.71
CA ALA A 61 -2.77 5.99 -10.35
C ALA A 61 -1.36 5.40 -10.29
N GLU A 62 -1.07 4.31 -11.04
CA GLU A 62 0.28 3.73 -11.12
C GLU A 62 1.34 4.78 -11.51
N ARG A 63 1.07 5.58 -12.54
CA ARG A 63 2.03 6.60 -13.01
C ARG A 63 2.30 7.66 -11.95
N GLU A 64 1.27 8.06 -11.21
CA GLU A 64 1.40 9.06 -10.15
C GLU A 64 2.06 8.47 -8.89
N TYR A 65 1.84 7.19 -8.56
CA TYR A 65 2.59 6.51 -7.51
C TYR A 65 4.09 6.37 -7.86
N GLU A 66 4.42 5.97 -9.09
CA GLU A 66 5.80 5.92 -9.58
C GLU A 66 6.47 7.30 -9.51
N ARG A 67 5.73 8.36 -9.89
CA ARG A 67 6.20 9.75 -9.77
C ARG A 67 6.42 10.16 -8.32
N ALA A 68 5.50 9.82 -7.42
CA ALA A 68 5.61 10.13 -5.99
C ALA A 68 6.85 9.48 -5.37
N LEU A 69 7.12 8.21 -5.70
CA LEU A 69 8.34 7.50 -5.27
C LEU A 69 9.61 8.17 -5.82
N ALA A 70 9.62 8.55 -7.09
CA ALA A 70 10.79 9.19 -7.72
C ALA A 70 11.12 10.57 -7.12
N LEU A 71 10.10 11.32 -6.71
CA LEU A 71 10.26 12.64 -6.08
C LEU A 71 10.58 12.56 -4.58
N GLY A 72 10.36 11.40 -3.95
CA GLY A 72 10.56 11.17 -2.53
C GLY A 72 9.39 11.65 -1.66
N LEU A 73 9.20 10.95 -0.55
CA LEU A 73 8.14 11.21 0.41
C LEU A 73 8.69 11.12 1.83
N GLU A 74 8.00 11.79 2.76
CA GLU A 74 8.26 11.59 4.18
C GLU A 74 7.96 10.14 4.59
N PRO A 75 8.60 9.62 5.65
CA PRO A 75 8.53 8.20 6.02
C PRO A 75 7.10 7.65 6.18
N GLU A 76 6.21 8.43 6.79
CA GLU A 76 4.82 8.05 6.98
C GLU A 76 4.08 7.86 5.65
N GLN A 77 4.23 8.82 4.73
CA GLN A 77 3.58 8.80 3.42
C GLN A 77 4.17 7.72 2.52
N HIS A 78 5.48 7.47 2.61
CA HIS A 78 6.11 6.37 1.90
C HIS A 78 5.54 5.01 2.36
N ALA A 79 5.34 4.81 3.67
CA ALA A 79 4.71 3.60 4.18
C ALA A 79 3.27 3.42 3.65
N GLN A 80 2.48 4.49 3.67
CA GLN A 80 1.11 4.48 3.13
C GLN A 80 1.07 4.24 1.62
N LEU A 81 2.00 4.83 0.87
CA LEU A 81 2.14 4.63 -0.57
C LEU A 81 2.42 3.16 -0.88
N ALA A 82 3.34 2.51 -0.17
CA ALA A 82 3.68 1.12 -0.46
C ALA A 82 2.45 0.19 -0.38
N VAL A 83 1.54 0.44 0.57
CA VAL A 83 0.29 -0.32 0.69
C VAL A 83 -0.65 -0.04 -0.48
N GLN A 84 -0.91 1.23 -0.79
CA GLN A 84 -1.87 1.62 -1.82
C GLN A 84 -1.37 1.24 -3.23
N TYR A 85 -0.10 1.55 -3.52
CA TYR A 85 0.52 1.22 -4.80
C TYR A 85 0.63 -0.30 -4.99
N GLY A 86 1.02 -1.04 -3.96
CA GLY A 86 1.03 -2.50 -4.00
C GLY A 86 -0.36 -3.10 -4.26
N SER A 87 -1.42 -2.51 -3.69
CA SER A 87 -2.80 -2.90 -4.00
C SER A 87 -3.20 -2.59 -5.43
N THR A 88 -2.82 -1.41 -5.94
CA THR A 88 -3.07 -0.99 -7.33
C THR A 88 -2.40 -1.93 -8.31
N LEU A 89 -1.10 -2.21 -8.13
CA LEU A 89 -0.33 -3.15 -8.96
C LEU A 89 -0.93 -4.57 -8.94
N ARG A 90 -1.43 -5.02 -7.79
CA ARG A 90 -2.13 -6.31 -7.69
C ARG A 90 -3.39 -6.30 -8.55
N ASN A 91 -4.20 -5.24 -8.47
CA ASN A 91 -5.46 -5.13 -9.20
C ASN A 91 -5.24 -5.03 -10.72
N THR A 92 -4.14 -4.45 -11.18
CA THR A 92 -3.78 -4.36 -12.60
C THR A 92 -2.98 -5.56 -13.12
N GLY A 93 -2.70 -6.55 -12.26
CA GLY A 93 -2.04 -7.81 -12.64
C GLY A 93 -0.51 -7.74 -12.67
N ARG A 94 0.11 -6.64 -12.25
CA ARG A 94 1.57 -6.50 -12.07
C ARG A 94 2.01 -7.14 -10.74
N LEU A 95 1.79 -8.44 -10.62
CA LEU A 95 1.88 -9.15 -9.34
C LEU A 95 3.30 -9.17 -8.74
N ASP A 96 4.33 -9.37 -9.56
CA ASP A 96 5.72 -9.38 -9.08
C ASP A 96 6.14 -8.00 -8.57
N ASP A 97 5.73 -6.92 -9.25
CA ASP A 97 5.99 -5.56 -8.82
C ASP A 97 5.23 -5.24 -7.51
N ALA A 98 3.98 -5.70 -7.39
CA ALA A 98 3.19 -5.54 -6.17
C ALA A 98 3.91 -6.19 -4.97
N ILE A 99 4.39 -7.43 -5.15
CA ILE A 99 5.14 -8.16 -4.14
C ILE A 99 6.41 -7.39 -3.76
N ALA A 100 7.20 -6.95 -4.74
CA ALA A 100 8.44 -6.22 -4.48
C ALA A 100 8.22 -4.91 -3.70
N VAL A 101 7.20 -4.13 -4.07
CA VAL A 101 6.83 -2.89 -3.36
C VAL A 101 6.41 -3.18 -1.92
N LEU A 102 5.60 -4.22 -1.70
CA LEU A 102 5.09 -4.57 -0.38
C LEU A 102 6.14 -5.21 0.54
N GLU A 103 7.10 -5.95 -0.03
CA GLU A 103 8.28 -6.49 0.68
C GLU A 103 9.24 -5.36 1.10
N ALA A 104 9.41 -4.35 0.25
CA ALA A 104 10.25 -3.19 0.52
C ALA A 104 9.57 -2.11 1.39
N ALA A 105 8.30 -2.30 1.75
CA ALA A 105 7.53 -1.31 2.49
C ALA A 105 8.17 -0.98 3.84
N PRO A 106 8.43 0.31 4.16
CA PRO A 106 9.01 0.68 5.43
C PRO A 106 8.03 0.40 6.58
N ALA A 107 8.55 -0.14 7.68
CA ALA A 107 7.76 -0.31 8.89
C ALA A 107 7.41 1.07 9.50
N HIS A 108 6.13 1.34 9.68
CA HIS A 108 5.67 2.60 10.25
C HIS A 108 4.39 2.42 11.09
N PRO A 109 4.22 3.16 12.22
CA PRO A 109 3.01 3.06 13.04
C PRO A 109 1.70 3.36 12.29
N SER A 110 1.74 4.24 11.29
CA SER A 110 0.55 4.59 10.49
C SER A 110 0.00 3.44 9.67
N THR A 111 0.81 2.43 9.34
CA THR A 111 0.40 1.27 8.55
C THR A 111 0.40 -0.03 9.35
N GLY A 112 1.14 -0.11 10.47
CA GLY A 112 1.21 -1.32 11.29
C GLY A 112 1.53 -2.56 10.45
N ALA A 113 0.68 -3.59 10.56
CA ALA A 113 0.83 -4.84 9.79
C ALA A 113 0.22 -4.80 8.38
N ALA A 114 -0.37 -3.67 7.94
CA ALA A 114 -1.04 -3.58 6.65
C ALA A 114 -0.17 -4.01 5.45
N PRO A 115 1.12 -3.61 5.33
CA PRO A 115 1.94 -4.06 4.20
C PRO A 115 2.05 -5.59 4.12
N ARG A 116 2.11 -6.29 5.26
CA ARG A 116 2.14 -7.76 5.30
C ARG A 116 0.82 -8.38 4.86
N VAL A 117 -0.31 -7.80 5.26
CA VAL A 117 -1.64 -8.26 4.79
C VAL A 117 -1.76 -8.10 3.28
N PHE A 118 -1.38 -6.93 2.75
CA PHE A 118 -1.43 -6.70 1.30
C PHE A 118 -0.42 -7.56 0.54
N LEU A 119 0.77 -7.82 1.11
CA LEU A 119 1.75 -8.75 0.55
C LEU A 119 1.17 -10.15 0.40
N ALA A 120 0.49 -10.66 1.43
CA ALA A 120 -0.18 -11.95 1.35
C ALA A 120 -1.26 -11.98 0.26
N LEU A 121 -2.04 -10.91 0.09
CA LEU A 121 -3.04 -10.82 -0.99
C LEU A 121 -2.37 -10.83 -2.38
N ALA A 122 -1.23 -10.16 -2.54
CA ALA A 122 -0.46 -10.16 -3.78
C ALA A 122 0.12 -11.56 -4.08
N LEU A 123 0.76 -12.20 -3.08
CA LEU A 123 1.25 -13.57 -3.17
C LEU A 123 0.14 -14.56 -3.53
N HIS A 124 -1.03 -14.45 -2.89
CA HIS A 124 -2.18 -15.29 -3.20
C HIS A 124 -2.65 -15.09 -4.64
N SER A 125 -2.72 -13.84 -5.12
CA SER A 125 -3.08 -13.53 -6.50
C SER A 125 -2.08 -14.11 -7.50
N ALA A 126 -0.81 -14.24 -7.10
CA ALA A 126 0.26 -14.88 -7.87
C ALA A 126 0.28 -16.43 -7.78
N GLY A 127 -0.67 -17.04 -7.07
CA GLY A 127 -0.71 -18.50 -6.86
C GLY A 127 0.28 -19.02 -5.80
N ARG A 128 1.00 -18.15 -5.10
CA ARG A 128 1.96 -18.48 -4.04
C ARG A 128 1.23 -18.65 -2.69
N HIS A 129 0.29 -19.59 -2.63
CA HIS A 129 -0.68 -19.71 -1.55
C HIS A 129 -0.05 -20.02 -0.18
N ASP A 130 0.94 -20.90 -0.12
CA ASP A 130 1.62 -21.26 1.13
C ASP A 130 2.41 -20.07 1.70
N GLU A 131 3.10 -19.33 0.83
CA GLU A 131 3.81 -18.10 1.21
C GLU A 131 2.85 -17.02 1.68
N ALA A 132 1.71 -16.85 0.98
CA ALA A 132 0.66 -15.92 1.41
C ALA A 132 0.14 -16.26 2.82
N MET A 133 -0.19 -17.54 3.07
CA MET A 133 -0.68 -18.00 4.37
C MET A 133 0.39 -17.78 5.45
N ARG A 134 1.64 -18.11 5.16
CA ARG A 134 2.76 -17.87 6.07
C ARG A 134 2.86 -16.40 6.46
N VAL A 135 2.80 -15.48 5.51
CA VAL A 135 2.88 -14.04 5.77
C VAL A 135 1.73 -13.56 6.67
N VAL A 136 0.49 -14.01 6.44
CA VAL A 136 -0.65 -13.66 7.31
C VAL A 136 -0.46 -14.19 8.72
N VAL A 137 -0.02 -15.43 8.85
CA VAL A 137 0.21 -16.06 10.15
C VAL A 137 1.30 -15.32 10.93
N GLU A 138 2.42 -15.00 10.29
CA GLU A 138 3.52 -14.23 10.90
C GLU A 138 3.09 -12.80 11.26
N ALA A 139 2.16 -12.19 10.52
CA ALA A 139 1.64 -10.86 10.82
C ALA A 139 0.70 -10.83 12.04
N ILE A 140 -0.09 -11.90 12.24
CA ILE A 140 -1.06 -11.99 13.35
C ILE A 140 -0.40 -12.51 14.63
N GLU A 141 0.63 -13.35 14.52
CA GLU A 141 1.29 -14.00 15.66
C GLU A 141 1.64 -13.05 16.81
N PRO A 142 2.23 -11.86 16.60
CA PRO A 142 2.57 -10.93 17.69
C PRO A 142 1.37 -10.44 18.52
N THR A 143 0.16 -10.52 17.97
CA THR A 143 -1.08 -10.08 18.64
C THR A 143 -1.74 -11.19 19.47
N LEU A 144 -1.27 -12.43 19.35
CA LEU A 144 -1.89 -13.56 20.02
C LEU A 144 -1.54 -13.57 21.52
N PRO A 145 -2.52 -13.77 22.41
CA PRO A 145 -2.25 -13.86 23.85
C PRO A 145 -1.53 -15.18 24.25
N ARG A 146 -1.52 -16.20 23.37
CA ARG A 146 -0.95 -17.54 23.59
C ARG A 146 -0.76 -18.28 22.27
N TYR A 147 -0.04 -19.42 22.32
CA TYR A 147 0.25 -20.32 21.18
C TYR A 147 1.24 -19.80 20.11
N ASN A 148 1.90 -18.68 20.38
CA ASN A 148 2.97 -18.08 19.57
C ASN A 148 3.97 -19.09 19.00
N ARG A 149 4.54 -19.95 19.86
CA ARG A 149 5.49 -20.99 19.43
C ARG A 149 4.89 -21.93 18.39
N SER A 150 3.67 -22.42 18.61
CA SER A 150 3.02 -23.36 17.71
C SER A 150 2.70 -22.71 16.38
N VAL A 151 2.15 -21.50 16.41
CA VAL A 151 1.77 -20.74 15.21
C VAL A 151 3.00 -20.40 14.36
N ARG A 152 4.13 -20.00 14.97
CA ARG A 152 5.41 -19.85 14.25
C ARG A 152 5.87 -21.15 13.60
N GLY A 153 5.72 -22.27 14.29
CA GLY A 153 6.05 -23.59 13.75
C GLY A 153 5.21 -23.96 12.52
N TYR A 154 3.90 -23.74 12.58
CA TYR A 154 3.02 -23.98 11.44
C TYR A 154 3.31 -23.05 10.26
N ALA A 155 3.62 -21.77 10.53
CA ALA A 155 3.98 -20.81 9.50
C ALA A 155 5.24 -21.24 8.73
N ALA A 156 6.29 -21.69 9.43
CA ALA A 156 7.50 -22.19 8.80
C ALA A 156 7.23 -23.42 7.93
N ALA A 157 6.46 -24.39 8.45
CA ALA A 157 6.14 -25.63 7.76
C ALA A 157 5.36 -25.46 6.44
N LEU A 158 4.71 -24.30 6.21
CA LEU A 158 4.03 -24.01 4.94
C LEU A 158 5.00 -23.91 3.77
N THR A 159 6.21 -23.42 4.00
CA THR A 159 7.20 -23.15 2.94
C THR A 159 8.45 -24.02 3.05
N ASP A 160 8.62 -24.73 4.16
CA ASP A 160 9.66 -25.73 4.29
C ASP A 160 9.34 -26.90 3.34
N ALA A 161 10.35 -27.37 2.60
CA ALA A 161 10.20 -28.61 1.85
C ALA A 161 9.81 -29.73 2.83
N PRO A 162 8.89 -30.65 2.46
CA PRO A 162 8.59 -31.78 3.31
C PRO A 162 9.91 -32.47 3.66
N ALA A 163 10.14 -32.73 4.96
CA ALA A 163 11.27 -33.53 5.39
C ALA A 163 11.25 -34.82 4.56
N ASP A 164 12.34 -35.10 3.85
CA ASP A 164 12.47 -36.32 3.06
C ASP A 164 12.18 -37.49 4.01
N PRO A 165 11.10 -38.27 3.78
CA PRO A 165 10.76 -39.38 4.67
C PRO A 165 11.81 -40.50 4.64
N ALA A 166 12.87 -40.37 3.83
CA ALA A 166 13.95 -41.34 3.66
C ALA A 166 15.33 -40.90 4.21
N ALA A 167 15.45 -39.79 4.94
CA ALA A 167 16.72 -39.35 5.56
C ALA A 167 16.98 -39.93 6.96
#